data_AF-A0A7V8YK91-F1
#
_entry.id   AF-A0A7V8YK91-F1
#
_cell.length_a   1.000
_cell.length_b   1.000
_cell.length_c   1.000
_cell.angle_alpha   90.00
_cell.angle_beta   90.00
_cell.angle_gamma   90.00
#
_symmetry.space_group_name_H-M   'P 1'
#
loop_
_entity.id
_entity.type
_entity.pdbx_description
1 polymer ?
#
loop_
_entity_poly.entity_id
_entity_poly.type
_entity_poly.pdbx_seq_one_letter_code
_entity_poly.pdbx_strand_id
1 'polypeptide(L)'
;KQTGGSTGLNNFRGFFGFALDDPVNRQMLYFITAASLLVMVAIARQLMVSRYGELLVACRDAEERVRFLGYDPANVKTVAFVVAAAMAGVAGALFVPVVGIVSPNDVGIVPSIGLLIGVAIGGRTTLLGPVLGAVGVAWAGSTLSEQFPSAWTYLQGLLFMLVIAFLPDGLASLGGLARARGRTPAAPVAPIEPATEVAEPDSEPATSSGGNR
;
A
#
# COMPACT_ATOMS: atom_id res chain seq x y z
N LYS A 1 20.01 -1.51 -40.34
CA LYS A 1 18.69 -1.49 -39.68
C LYS A 1 18.75 -0.41 -38.61
N GLN A 2 18.22 0.77 -38.92
CA GLN A 2 18.38 1.97 -38.10
C GLN A 2 17.56 1.87 -36.81
N THR A 3 18.21 2.18 -35.70
CA THR A 3 17.63 2.36 -34.37
C THR A 3 16.64 3.53 -34.43
N GLY A 4 15.33 3.25 -34.28
CA GLY A 4 14.22 4.22 -34.25
C GLY A 4 14.27 5.19 -33.08
N GLY A 5 15.28 6.07 -33.08
CA GLY A 5 15.80 6.85 -31.96
C GLY A 5 14.95 8.01 -31.43
N SER A 6 13.65 8.09 -31.75
CA SER A 6 12.74 9.06 -31.14
C SER A 6 11.37 8.50 -30.73
N THR A 7 11.01 7.28 -31.15
CA THR A 7 9.68 6.69 -30.92
C THR A 7 9.69 5.49 -29.97
N GLY A 8 10.86 5.04 -29.50
CA GLY A 8 11.01 3.89 -28.59
C GLY A 8 11.11 2.54 -29.30
N LEU A 9 11.14 1.45 -28.53
CA LEU A 9 11.21 0.09 -29.06
C LEU A 9 9.86 -0.27 -29.71
N ASN A 10 9.84 -0.27 -31.04
CA ASN A 10 8.64 -0.54 -31.84
C ASN A 10 8.86 -1.78 -32.70
N ASN A 11 8.53 -2.97 -32.17
CA ASN A 11 8.20 -4.16 -32.95
C ASN A 11 7.74 -5.35 -32.08
N PHE A 12 6.96 -5.12 -31.01
CA PHE A 12 6.35 -6.22 -30.25
C PHE A 12 5.13 -6.76 -31.01
N ARG A 13 5.33 -7.21 -32.25
CA ARG A 13 4.28 -7.81 -33.08
C ARG A 13 4.03 -9.27 -32.70
N GLY A 14 4.85 -9.86 -31.83
CA GLY A 14 4.68 -11.20 -31.31
C GLY A 14 5.10 -11.32 -29.85
N PHE A 15 4.25 -11.93 -29.00
CA PHE A 15 4.61 -12.37 -27.65
C PHE A 15 4.54 -13.90 -27.69
N PHE A 16 5.67 -14.57 -27.43
CA PHE A 16 5.75 -16.04 -27.43
C PHE A 16 5.28 -16.74 -28.74
N GLY A 17 5.38 -16.06 -29.89
CA GLY A 17 4.98 -16.62 -31.19
C GLY A 17 3.56 -16.29 -31.67
N PHE A 18 2.78 -15.54 -30.89
CA PHE A 18 1.41 -15.12 -31.24
C PHE A 18 1.37 -13.66 -31.70
N ALA A 19 0.73 -13.39 -32.85
CA ALA A 19 0.62 -12.05 -33.42
C ALA A 19 -0.34 -11.16 -32.61
N LEU A 20 0.14 -10.07 -32.02
CA LEU A 20 -0.69 -9.22 -31.13
C LEU A 20 -1.73 -8.35 -31.87
N ASP A 21 -1.71 -8.34 -33.20
CA ASP A 21 -2.66 -7.59 -34.04
C ASP A 21 -3.98 -8.34 -34.28
N ASP A 22 -4.04 -9.64 -33.99
CA ASP A 22 -5.26 -10.45 -34.09
C ASP A 22 -6.24 -10.11 -32.94
N PRO A 23 -7.53 -9.81 -33.24
CA PRO A 23 -8.58 -9.61 -32.24
C PRO A 23 -8.63 -10.68 -31.16
N VAL A 24 -8.35 -11.95 -31.51
CA VAL A 24 -8.37 -13.10 -30.58
C VAL A 24 -7.25 -12.97 -29.55
N ASN A 25 -6.05 -12.55 -29.97
CA ASN A 25 -4.89 -12.42 -29.09
C ASN A 25 -5.02 -11.22 -28.16
N ARG A 26 -5.64 -10.12 -28.63
CA ARG A 26 -5.96 -8.96 -27.79
C ARG A 26 -6.96 -9.32 -26.69
N GLN A 27 -7.95 -10.13 -27.02
CA GLN A 27 -8.92 -10.64 -26.04
C GLN A 27 -8.28 -11.61 -25.05
N MET A 28 -7.37 -12.47 -25.49
CA MET A 28 -6.59 -13.35 -24.61
C MET A 28 -5.73 -12.55 -23.62
N LEU A 29 -5.03 -11.51 -24.07
CA LEU A 29 -4.23 -10.64 -23.20
C LEU A 29 -5.08 -9.89 -22.17
N TYR A 30 -6.28 -9.47 -22.55
CA TYR A 30 -7.24 -8.89 -21.63
C TYR A 30 -7.62 -9.88 -20.53
N PHE A 31 -7.96 -11.13 -20.89
CA PHE A 31 -8.28 -12.17 -19.90
C PHE A 31 -7.10 -12.54 -19.00
N ILE A 32 -5.89 -12.63 -19.55
CA ILE A 32 -4.67 -12.84 -18.76
C ILE A 32 -4.48 -11.70 -17.76
N THR A 33 -4.70 -10.45 -18.18
CA THR A 33 -4.55 -9.27 -17.33
C THR A 33 -5.59 -9.20 -16.23
N ALA A 34 -6.85 -9.48 -16.57
CA ALA A 34 -7.93 -9.57 -15.61
C ALA A 34 -7.67 -10.70 -14.59
N ALA A 35 -7.23 -11.88 -15.06
CA ALA A 35 -6.88 -13.00 -14.19
C ALA A 35 -5.70 -12.66 -13.27
N SER A 36 -4.63 -12.05 -13.79
CA SER A 36 -3.48 -11.64 -12.98
C SER A 36 -3.86 -10.61 -11.92
N LEU A 37 -4.73 -9.65 -12.26
CA LEU A 37 -5.25 -8.67 -11.31
C LEU A 37 -6.03 -9.37 -10.19
N LEU A 38 -6.93 -10.30 -10.53
CA LEU A 38 -7.70 -11.06 -9.54
C LEU A 38 -6.79 -11.91 -8.64
N VAL A 39 -5.77 -12.56 -9.20
CA VAL A 39 -4.77 -13.33 -8.43
C VAL A 39 -3.99 -12.41 -7.48
N MET A 40 -3.54 -11.26 -7.95
CA MET A 40 -2.84 -10.27 -7.13
C MET A 40 -3.70 -9.76 -5.96
N VAL A 41 -4.97 -9.47 -6.22
CA VAL A 41 -5.93 -9.08 -5.18
C VAL A 41 -6.17 -10.25 -4.21
N ALA A 42 -6.30 -11.48 -4.70
CA ALA A 42 -6.49 -12.64 -3.84
C ALA A 42 -5.28 -12.88 -2.93
N ILE A 43 -4.05 -12.78 -3.45
CA ILE A 43 -2.80 -12.89 -2.68
C ILE A 43 -2.76 -11.79 -1.62
N ALA A 44 -2.99 -10.53 -1.98
CA ALA A 44 -2.98 -9.43 -1.03
C ALA A 44 -4.05 -9.61 0.07
N ARG A 45 -5.24 -10.11 -0.29
CA ARG A 45 -6.30 -10.44 0.67
C ARG A 45 -5.86 -11.54 1.63
N GLN A 46 -5.27 -12.61 1.11
CA GLN A 46 -4.82 -13.74 1.91
C GLN A 46 -3.71 -13.31 2.89
N LEU A 47 -2.77 -12.48 2.45
CA LEU A 47 -1.73 -11.92 3.32
C LEU A 47 -2.34 -11.10 4.46
N MET A 48 -3.30 -10.23 4.16
CA MET A 48 -3.96 -9.40 5.18
C MET A 48 -4.78 -10.18 6.19
N VAL A 49 -5.44 -11.28 5.79
CA VAL A 49 -6.27 -12.11 6.69
C VAL A 49 -5.43 -13.14 7.45
N SER A 50 -4.20 -13.39 7.03
CA SER A 50 -3.28 -14.32 7.70
C SER A 50 -2.67 -13.74 8.98
N ARG A 51 -2.05 -14.62 9.79
CA ARG A 51 -1.25 -14.24 10.98
C ARG A 51 -0.13 -13.23 10.65
N TYR A 52 0.38 -13.24 9.42
CA TYR A 52 1.37 -12.29 8.96
C TYR A 52 0.78 -10.87 8.85
N GLY A 53 -0.48 -10.74 8.41
CA GLY A 53 -1.21 -9.47 8.37
C GLY A 53 -1.42 -8.89 9.77
N GLU A 54 -1.79 -9.73 10.74
CA GLU A 54 -1.89 -9.33 12.16
C GLU A 54 -0.55 -8.83 12.71
N LEU A 55 0.55 -9.54 12.40
CA LEU A 55 1.90 -9.13 12.78
C LEU A 55 2.30 -7.81 12.11
N LEU A 56 1.88 -7.58 10.86
CA LEU A 56 2.11 -6.31 10.15
C LEU A 56 1.42 -5.14 10.86
N VAL A 57 0.17 -5.33 11.27
CA VAL A 57 -0.60 -4.32 12.02
C VAL A 57 0.02 -4.08 13.39
N ALA A 58 0.44 -5.13 14.09
CA ALA A 58 1.14 -5.01 15.37
C ALA A 58 2.46 -4.24 15.23
N CYS A 59 3.27 -4.54 14.21
CA CYS A 59 4.49 -3.81 13.88
C CYS A 59 4.23 -2.33 13.57
N ARG A 60 3.11 -2.02 12.91
CA ARG A 60 2.70 -0.65 12.59
C ARG A 60 2.30 0.14 13.84
N ASP A 61 1.57 -0.49 14.76
CA ASP A 61 0.99 0.19 15.92
C ASP A 61 1.99 0.35 17.07
N ALA A 62 2.83 -0.67 17.34
CA ALA A 62 3.83 -0.62 18.41
C ALA A 62 5.04 -1.51 18.11
N GLU A 63 5.96 -1.00 17.27
CA GLU A 63 7.16 -1.70 16.82
C GLU A 63 8.06 -2.18 17.97
N GLU A 64 8.25 -1.36 19.00
CA GLU A 64 9.05 -1.72 20.18
C GLU A 64 8.45 -2.92 20.93
N ARG A 65 7.11 -2.97 21.07
CA ARG A 65 6.42 -4.08 21.73
C ARG A 65 6.58 -5.39 20.97
N VAL A 66 6.54 -5.34 19.64
CA VAL A 66 6.78 -6.52 18.80
C VAL A 66 8.23 -7.02 18.96
N ARG A 67 9.18 -6.11 19.10
CA ARG A 67 10.58 -6.46 19.39
C ARG A 67 10.76 -7.15 20.74
N PHE A 68 10.06 -6.70 21.78
CA PHE A 68 10.09 -7.36 23.09
C PHE A 68 9.45 -8.76 23.09
N LEU A 69 8.54 -9.04 22.15
CA LEU A 69 7.95 -10.36 21.94
C LEU A 69 8.86 -11.33 21.14
N GLY A 70 10.08 -10.89 20.78
CA GLY A 70 11.07 -11.71 20.08
C GLY A 70 10.93 -11.70 18.55
N TYR A 71 10.05 -10.89 17.97
CA TYR A 71 9.95 -10.72 16.53
C TYR A 71 10.81 -9.53 16.07
N ASP A 72 11.46 -9.66 14.92
CA ASP A 72 12.17 -8.55 14.28
C ASP A 72 11.25 -7.80 13.31
N PRO A 73 10.85 -6.55 13.61
CA PRO A 73 9.97 -5.76 12.75
C PRO A 73 10.59 -5.44 11.39
N ALA A 74 11.94 -5.39 11.29
CA ALA A 74 12.62 -5.13 10.03
C ALA A 74 12.35 -6.26 9.02
N ASN A 75 12.47 -7.52 9.46
CA ASN A 75 12.20 -8.68 8.62
C ASN A 75 10.73 -8.72 8.16
N VAL A 76 9.80 -8.39 9.06
CA VAL A 76 8.37 -8.31 8.74
C VAL A 76 8.12 -7.29 7.62
N LYS A 77 8.70 -6.09 7.71
CA LYS A 77 8.57 -5.03 6.69
C LYS A 77 9.27 -5.40 5.38
N THR A 78 10.44 -6.02 5.44
CA THR A 78 11.19 -6.47 4.25
C THR A 78 10.40 -7.49 3.44
N VAL A 79 9.76 -8.47 4.09
CA VAL A 79 8.90 -9.44 3.39
C VAL A 79 7.74 -8.73 2.68
N ALA A 80 7.10 -7.77 3.33
CA ALA A 80 6.00 -7.02 2.73
C ALA A 80 6.47 -6.23 1.50
N PHE A 81 7.63 -5.59 1.61
CA PHE A 81 8.26 -4.88 0.50
C PHE A 81 8.59 -5.80 -0.68
N VAL A 82 9.18 -6.97 -0.43
CA VAL A 82 9.53 -7.94 -1.47
C VAL A 82 8.29 -8.45 -2.20
N VAL A 83 7.21 -8.76 -1.46
CA VAL A 83 5.95 -9.19 -2.07
C VAL A 83 5.35 -8.07 -2.93
N ALA A 84 5.33 -6.84 -2.44
CA ALA A 84 4.85 -5.69 -3.20
C ALA A 84 5.69 -5.45 -4.48
N ALA A 85 7.02 -5.55 -4.37
CA ALA A 85 7.93 -5.41 -5.50
C ALA A 85 7.75 -6.51 -6.54
N ALA A 86 7.52 -7.76 -6.11
CA ALA A 86 7.22 -8.88 -7.01
C ALA A 86 5.90 -8.64 -7.78
N MET A 87 4.84 -8.19 -7.09
CA MET A 87 3.57 -7.84 -7.73
C MET A 87 3.73 -6.68 -8.73
N ALA A 88 4.49 -5.65 -8.37
CA ALA A 88 4.80 -4.53 -9.27
C ALA A 88 5.60 -4.98 -10.50
N GLY A 89 6.55 -5.90 -10.34
CA GLY A 89 7.32 -6.48 -11.45
C GLY A 89 6.44 -7.26 -12.43
N VAL A 90 5.52 -8.08 -11.93
CA VAL A 90 4.55 -8.81 -12.78
C VAL A 90 3.62 -7.83 -13.50
N ALA A 91 3.14 -6.77 -12.81
CA ALA A 91 2.32 -5.75 -13.42
C ALA A 91 3.05 -5.00 -14.55
N GLY A 92 4.32 -4.64 -14.35
CA GLY A 92 5.15 -3.99 -15.37
C GLY A 92 5.47 -4.92 -16.55
N ALA A 93 5.74 -6.20 -16.30
CA ALA A 93 5.98 -7.18 -17.36
C ALA A 93 4.74 -7.36 -18.27
N LEU A 94 3.55 -7.27 -17.68
CA LEU A 94 2.28 -7.40 -18.38
C LEU A 94 1.85 -6.10 -19.09
N PHE A 95 2.33 -4.93 -18.63
CA PHE A 95 2.07 -3.64 -19.27
C PHE A 95 2.59 -3.59 -20.72
N VAL A 96 3.78 -4.15 -20.97
CA VAL A 96 4.44 -4.13 -22.30
C VAL A 96 3.57 -4.76 -23.41
N PRO A 97 3.07 -6.02 -23.28
CA PRO A 97 2.23 -6.61 -24.32
C PRO A 97 0.84 -5.96 -24.42
N VAL A 98 0.33 -5.32 -23.36
CA VAL A 98 -0.98 -4.65 -23.38
C VAL A 98 -0.93 -3.33 -24.17
N VAL A 99 0.12 -2.54 -23.97
CA VAL A 99 0.28 -1.24 -24.65
C VAL A 99 0.91 -1.42 -26.05
N GLY A 100 1.71 -2.46 -26.26
CA GLY A 100 2.26 -2.84 -27.57
C GLY A 100 3.39 -1.94 -28.09
N ILE A 101 3.52 -0.73 -27.55
CA ILE A 101 4.59 0.24 -27.83
C ILE A 101 5.10 0.76 -26.50
N VAL A 102 6.42 0.84 -26.34
CA VAL A 102 7.06 1.44 -25.17
C VAL A 102 7.90 2.62 -25.62
N SER A 103 7.50 3.81 -25.20
CA SER A 103 8.23 5.06 -25.38
C SER A 103 8.88 5.49 -24.06
N PRO A 104 10.00 6.24 -24.07
CA PRO A 104 10.60 6.77 -22.85
C PRO A 104 9.65 7.66 -22.03
N ASN A 105 8.65 8.25 -22.67
CA ASN A 105 7.63 9.07 -22.01
C ASN A 105 6.72 8.24 -21.09
N ASP A 106 6.58 6.93 -21.33
CA ASP A 106 5.76 6.02 -20.52
C ASP A 106 6.41 5.70 -19.16
N VAL A 107 7.72 5.94 -19.02
CA VAL A 107 8.49 5.73 -17.78
C VAL A 107 8.78 7.07 -17.07
N GLY A 108 8.05 8.13 -17.44
CA GLY A 108 8.24 9.47 -16.90
C GLY A 108 7.57 9.72 -15.54
N ILE A 109 7.73 10.96 -15.08
CA ILE A 109 7.11 11.46 -13.84
C ILE A 109 5.58 11.52 -13.98
N VAL A 110 5.07 11.92 -15.15
CA VAL A 110 3.64 12.13 -15.37
C VAL A 110 2.83 10.84 -15.20
N PRO A 111 3.14 9.70 -15.87
CA PRO A 111 2.45 8.43 -15.60
C PRO A 111 2.58 7.97 -14.14
N SER A 112 3.74 8.18 -13.52
CA SER A 112 4.00 7.81 -12.12
C SER A 112 3.07 8.55 -11.14
N ILE A 113 2.85 9.85 -11.36
CA ILE A 113 1.87 10.62 -10.59
C ILE A 113 0.46 10.07 -10.81
N GLY A 114 0.10 9.69 -12.04
CA GLY A 114 -1.20 9.10 -12.35
C GLY A 114 -1.47 7.82 -11.55
N LEU A 115 -0.46 6.94 -11.45
CA LEU A 115 -0.53 5.73 -10.61
C LEU A 115 -0.74 6.07 -9.13
N LEU A 116 -0.01 7.05 -8.60
CA LEU A 116 -0.16 7.51 -7.22
C LEU A 116 -1.55 8.07 -6.95
N ILE A 117 -2.10 8.87 -7.87
CA ILE A 117 -3.46 9.40 -7.75
C ILE A 117 -4.48 8.25 -7.72
N GLY A 118 -4.37 7.27 -8.61
CA GLY A 118 -5.28 6.12 -8.64
C GLY A 118 -5.31 5.38 -7.31
N VAL A 119 -4.14 5.14 -6.72
CA VAL A 119 -4.02 4.50 -5.40
C VAL A 119 -4.56 5.40 -4.29
N ALA A 120 -4.22 6.70 -4.30
CA ALA A 120 -4.64 7.65 -3.27
C ALA A 120 -6.16 7.88 -3.27
N ILE A 121 -6.78 8.01 -4.45
CA ILE A 121 -8.24 8.06 -4.61
C ILE A 121 -8.87 6.78 -4.08
N GLY A 122 -8.28 5.63 -4.38
CA GLY A 122 -8.76 4.33 -3.90
C GLY A 122 -8.71 4.18 -2.38
N GLY A 123 -7.69 4.75 -1.74
CA GLY A 123 -7.50 4.73 -0.28
C GLY A 123 -6.95 3.40 0.25
N ARG A 124 -6.45 3.44 1.49
CA ARG A 124 -5.84 2.29 2.17
C ARG A 124 -6.81 1.42 2.98
N THR A 125 -8.08 1.83 3.09
CA THR A 125 -9.05 1.20 4.00
C THR A 125 -9.73 -0.03 3.41
N THR A 126 -9.63 -0.25 2.11
CA THR A 126 -10.17 -1.40 1.38
C THR A 126 -9.20 -1.85 0.31
N LEU A 127 -9.08 -3.16 0.16
CA LEU A 127 -8.25 -3.78 -0.87
C LEU A 127 -8.72 -3.46 -2.30
N LEU A 128 -10.03 -3.30 -2.50
CA LEU A 128 -10.61 -2.99 -3.81
C LEU A 128 -10.54 -1.50 -4.14
N GLY A 129 -10.28 -0.65 -3.14
CA GLY A 129 -10.18 0.80 -3.32
C GLY A 129 -9.15 1.18 -4.38
N PRO A 130 -7.86 0.81 -4.24
CA PRO A 130 -6.82 1.12 -5.21
C PRO A 130 -7.11 0.61 -6.61
N VAL A 131 -7.77 -0.55 -6.74
CA VAL A 131 -8.17 -1.12 -8.04
C VAL A 131 -9.19 -0.21 -8.72
N LEU A 132 -10.26 0.17 -8.00
CA LEU A 132 -11.29 1.06 -8.54
C LEU A 132 -10.76 2.46 -8.82
N GLY A 133 -9.90 2.99 -7.95
CA GLY A 133 -9.26 4.29 -8.13
C GLY A 133 -8.33 4.31 -9.35
N ALA A 134 -7.52 3.27 -9.55
CA ALA A 134 -6.68 3.14 -10.74
C ALA A 134 -7.50 3.04 -12.03
N VAL A 135 -8.59 2.26 -12.04
CA VAL A 135 -9.50 2.16 -13.19
C VAL A 135 -10.17 3.52 -13.47
N GLY A 136 -10.63 4.22 -12.43
CA GLY A 136 -11.26 5.53 -12.56
C GLY A 136 -10.31 6.60 -13.12
N VAL A 137 -9.07 6.64 -12.63
CA VAL A 137 -8.05 7.58 -13.14
C VAL A 137 -7.64 7.22 -14.57
N ALA A 138 -7.48 5.93 -14.89
CA ALA A 138 -7.18 5.50 -16.25
C ALA A 138 -8.31 5.89 -17.23
N TRP A 139 -9.58 5.72 -16.82
CA TRP A 139 -10.73 6.10 -17.63
C TRP A 139 -10.83 7.63 -17.81
N ALA A 140 -10.63 8.40 -16.74
CA ALA A 140 -10.56 9.86 -16.80
C ALA A 140 -9.41 10.33 -17.71
N GLY A 141 -8.24 9.69 -17.62
CA GLY A 141 -7.11 9.98 -18.48
C GLY A 141 -7.41 9.70 -19.94
N SER A 142 -7.99 8.54 -20.27
CA SER A 142 -8.35 8.21 -21.65
C SER A 142 -9.34 9.22 -22.26
N THR A 143 -10.35 9.63 -21.50
CA THR A 143 -11.42 10.52 -22.02
C THR A 143 -10.99 11.99 -22.10
N LEU A 144 -10.24 12.49 -21.11
CA LEU A 144 -9.82 13.90 -21.06
C LEU A 144 -8.53 14.16 -21.84
N SER A 145 -7.61 13.18 -21.91
CA SER A 145 -6.34 13.35 -22.64
C SER A 145 -6.55 13.43 -24.15
N GLU A 146 -7.57 12.77 -24.69
CA GLU A 146 -7.95 12.85 -26.11
C GLU A 146 -8.45 14.24 -26.52
N GLN A 147 -9.09 14.98 -25.60
CA GLN A 147 -9.67 16.30 -25.88
C GLN A 147 -8.68 17.44 -25.62
N PHE A 148 -7.86 17.36 -24.56
CA PHE A 148 -6.92 18.42 -24.18
C PHE A 148 -5.62 17.88 -23.55
N PRO A 149 -4.62 17.49 -24.36
CA PRO A 149 -3.37 16.89 -23.87
C PRO A 149 -2.57 17.77 -22.90
N SER A 150 -2.52 19.08 -23.16
CA SER A 150 -1.79 20.04 -22.31
C SER A 150 -2.52 20.32 -20.99
N ALA A 151 -3.85 20.43 -21.01
CA ALA A 151 -4.66 20.66 -19.82
C ALA A 151 -4.67 19.45 -18.89
N TRP A 152 -4.63 18.22 -19.43
CA TRP A 152 -4.60 17.00 -18.65
C TRP A 152 -3.43 16.98 -17.65
N THR A 153 -2.21 17.36 -18.07
CA THR A 153 -1.04 17.35 -17.18
C THR A 153 -1.20 18.30 -16.00
N TYR A 154 -1.73 19.51 -16.23
CA TYR A 154 -2.04 20.46 -15.16
C TYR A 154 -3.15 19.96 -14.24
N LEU A 155 -4.21 19.38 -14.82
CA LEU A 155 -5.31 18.79 -14.08
C LEU A 155 -4.85 17.61 -13.22
N GLN A 156 -3.93 16.79 -13.72
CA GLN A 156 -3.35 15.66 -13.01
C GLN A 156 -2.55 16.14 -11.79
N GLY A 157 -1.75 17.20 -11.93
CA GLY A 157 -1.03 17.82 -10.81
C GLY A 157 -1.97 18.44 -9.78
N LEU A 158 -3.02 19.14 -10.23
CA LEU A 158 -4.06 19.70 -9.35
C LEU A 158 -4.82 18.58 -8.61
N LEU A 159 -5.21 17.53 -9.32
CA LEU A 159 -5.91 16.38 -8.76
C LEU A 159 -5.05 15.68 -7.70
N PHE A 160 -3.75 15.53 -7.94
CA PHE A 160 -2.81 14.99 -6.95
C PHE A 160 -2.78 15.84 -5.67
N MET A 161 -2.66 17.17 -5.80
CA MET A 161 -2.71 18.07 -4.64
C MET A 161 -4.03 17.97 -3.90
N LEU A 162 -5.16 17.95 -4.62
CA LEU A 162 -6.48 17.87 -4.01
C LEU A 162 -6.70 16.54 -3.27
N VAL A 163 -6.30 15.42 -3.86
CA VAL A 163 -6.46 14.11 -3.24
C VAL A 163 -5.61 13.99 -1.97
N ILE A 164 -4.35 14.46 -1.99
CA ILE A 164 -3.50 14.43 -0.79
C ILE A 164 -3.99 15.41 0.28
N ALA A 165 -4.44 16.60 -0.11
CA ALA A 165 -4.86 17.64 0.83
C ALA A 165 -6.23 17.33 1.47
N PHE A 166 -7.18 16.79 0.71
CA PHE A 166 -8.57 16.65 1.14
C PHE A 166 -9.02 15.19 1.36
N LEU A 167 -8.37 14.20 0.76
CA LEU A 167 -8.73 12.78 0.85
C LEU A 167 -7.53 11.90 1.30
N PRO A 168 -6.90 12.16 2.47
CA PRO A 168 -5.72 11.41 2.91
C PRO A 168 -5.98 9.91 3.19
N ASP A 169 -7.24 9.54 3.49
CA ASP A 169 -7.66 8.14 3.66
C ASP A 169 -8.37 7.56 2.41
N GLY A 170 -8.47 8.33 1.32
CA GLY A 170 -9.12 7.99 0.05
C GLY A 170 -10.65 7.93 0.09
N LEU A 171 -11.30 7.61 -1.04
CA LEU A 171 -12.76 7.56 -1.18
C LEU A 171 -13.43 6.54 -0.26
N ALA A 172 -12.69 5.51 0.15
CA ALA A 172 -13.22 4.52 1.05
C ALA A 172 -13.40 5.00 2.51
N SER A 173 -12.87 6.17 2.85
CA SER A 173 -13.16 6.85 4.12
C SER A 173 -14.61 7.37 4.19
N LEU A 174 -15.27 7.66 3.06
CA LEU A 174 -16.66 8.12 3.00
C LEU A 174 -17.65 7.05 3.51
N GLY A 175 -17.34 5.77 3.29
CA GLY A 175 -18.11 4.66 3.89
C GLY A 175 -17.71 4.33 5.33
N GLY A 176 -16.47 4.65 5.72
CA GLY A 176 -15.92 4.41 7.05
C GLY A 176 -16.37 5.40 8.12
N LEU A 177 -16.76 6.64 7.75
CA LEU A 177 -17.36 7.60 8.70
C LEU A 177 -18.63 7.06 9.38
N ALA A 178 -19.35 6.14 8.74
CA ALA A 178 -20.49 5.45 9.36
C ALA A 178 -20.09 4.37 10.39
N ARG A 179 -18.86 3.84 10.33
CA ARG A 179 -18.34 2.80 11.25
C ARG A 179 -17.33 3.29 12.28
N ALA A 180 -16.74 4.47 12.08
CA ALA A 180 -15.82 5.09 13.04
C ALA A 180 -16.49 5.53 14.35
N ARG A 181 -17.83 5.50 14.43
CA ARG A 181 -18.60 5.75 15.65
C ARG A 181 -18.65 4.56 16.62
N GLY A 182 -18.01 3.43 16.30
CA GLY A 182 -18.06 2.18 17.09
C GLY A 182 -16.74 1.67 17.66
N ARG A 183 -15.61 2.36 17.45
CA ARG A 183 -14.34 1.98 18.12
C ARG A 183 -14.20 2.78 19.40
N THR A 184 -14.65 2.19 20.50
CA THR A 184 -14.29 2.61 21.86
C THR A 184 -12.76 2.72 21.93
N PRO A 185 -12.20 3.86 22.41
CA PRO A 185 -10.78 3.97 22.69
C PRO A 185 -10.37 2.78 23.57
N ALA A 186 -9.40 1.99 23.12
CA ALA A 186 -8.76 1.02 24.00
C ALA A 186 -8.26 1.79 25.22
N ALA A 187 -8.68 1.34 26.41
CA ALA A 187 -8.35 1.99 27.66
C ALA A 187 -6.84 2.26 27.74
N PRO A 188 -6.42 3.43 28.26
CA PRO A 188 -5.02 3.70 28.54
C PRO A 188 -4.42 2.53 29.31
N VAL A 189 -3.35 1.94 28.78
CA VAL A 189 -2.55 0.96 29.52
C VAL A 189 -2.11 1.66 30.79
N ALA A 190 -2.62 1.20 31.94
CA ALA A 190 -2.25 1.73 33.24
C ALA A 190 -0.72 1.70 33.36
N PRO A 191 -0.09 2.78 33.86
CA PRO A 191 1.33 2.76 34.18
C PRO A 191 1.64 1.54 35.03
N ILE A 192 2.63 0.74 34.61
CA ILE A 192 3.19 -0.32 35.46
C ILE A 192 3.87 0.43 36.60
N GLU A 193 3.19 0.46 37.74
CA GLU A 193 3.73 0.98 38.99
C GLU A 193 4.99 0.16 39.33
N PRO A 194 6.16 0.78 39.48
CA PRO A 194 7.38 0.05 39.79
C PRO A 194 7.19 -0.67 41.13
N ALA A 195 7.57 -1.94 41.15
CA ALA A 195 7.48 -2.83 42.29
C ALA A 195 8.11 -2.19 43.53
N THR A 196 7.25 -1.63 44.38
CA THR A 196 7.60 -1.22 45.73
C THR A 196 7.45 -2.45 46.62
N GLU A 197 8.45 -3.34 46.63
CA GLU A 197 8.69 -4.23 47.78
C GLU A 197 10.05 -4.97 47.65
N VAL A 198 11.10 -4.36 48.19
CA VAL A 198 12.08 -5.13 48.96
C VAL A 198 11.96 -4.58 50.37
N ALA A 199 11.17 -5.27 51.18
CA ALA A 199 11.07 -5.02 52.61
C ALA A 199 12.46 -5.22 53.24
N GLU A 200 13.03 -4.11 53.69
CA GLU A 200 14.20 -4.07 54.58
C GLU A 200 13.71 -4.51 55.98
N PRO A 201 14.32 -5.55 56.60
CA PRO A 201 13.83 -6.01 57.90
C PRO A 201 14.20 -5.00 58.98
N ASP A 202 13.17 -4.50 59.65
CA ASP A 202 13.20 -3.61 60.81
C ASP A 202 14.29 -3.99 61.83
N SER A 203 15.27 -3.12 62.00
CA SER A 203 16.05 -3.03 63.23
C SER A 203 15.21 -2.33 64.30
N GLU A 204 14.78 -3.10 65.30
CA GLU A 204 14.05 -2.65 66.51
C GLU A 204 14.68 -1.43 67.19
N PRO A 205 13.85 -0.50 67.70
CA PRO A 205 14.21 0.32 68.84
C PRO A 205 13.29 -0.01 70.03
N ALA A 206 13.76 -0.85 70.96
CA ALA A 206 13.10 -1.08 72.24
C ALA A 206 13.61 -0.12 73.32
N THR A 207 12.81 0.93 73.55
CA THR A 207 12.43 1.49 74.87
C THR A 207 13.52 1.92 75.87
N SER A 208 13.58 3.23 76.11
CA SER A 208 13.95 3.81 77.40
C SER A 208 12.82 3.58 78.42
N SER A 209 13.12 2.94 79.56
CA SER A 209 12.34 3.06 80.80
C SER A 209 13.16 2.62 82.03
N GLY A 210 13.55 3.61 82.85
CA GLY A 210 13.43 3.58 84.31
C GLY A 210 14.36 2.71 85.18
N GLY A 211 15.25 3.36 85.94
CA GLY A 211 15.23 3.29 87.41
C GLY A 211 16.24 2.40 88.18
N ASN A 212 16.97 3.06 89.10
CA ASN A 212 17.54 2.56 90.37
C ASN A 212 18.55 1.40 90.38
N ARG A 213 19.84 1.73 90.58
CA ARG A 213 20.59 1.58 91.85
C ARG A 213 22.01 2.12 91.71
#